data_AF-A0A7U4LEB7-F1
#
_entry.id   AF-A0A7U4LEB7-F1
#
_cell.length_a   1.000
_cell.length_b   1.000
_cell.length_c   1.000
_cell.angle_alpha   90.00
_cell.angle_beta   90.00
_cell.angle_gamma   90.00
#
_symmetry.space_group_name_H-M   'P 1'
#
loop_
_entity.id
_entity.type
_entity.pdbx_description
1 polymer ?
#
loop_
_entity_poly.entity_id
_entity_poly.type
_entity_poly.pdbx_seq_one_letter_code
_entity_poly.pdbx_strand_id
1 'polypeptide(L)'
;MHDITITLLEDIFVFAKISRPISVKENYSEDLVFLASLDLHLLSVEGMQGIFSDWTGLMLVSAISAGNIRGVTYDDELAFAYAAVDQVPPMSLRKPVYFKVLCETLPICPTTAWRRIIAMKIFGSVTSSEGGLIIDSKWFQNATLIANGCKRIARMHSIINKMVSSGVSLSNIEKLYINGKVDRLVL
;
A
#
# COMPACT_ATOMS: atom_id res chain seq x y z
N MET A 1 -9.20 3.07 10.25
CA MET A 1 -9.40 2.42 8.93
C MET A 1 -10.38 3.22 8.08
N HIS A 2 -11.60 3.51 8.55
CA HIS A 2 -12.56 4.35 7.83
C HIS A 2 -11.95 5.67 7.33
N ASP A 3 -11.46 6.52 8.24
CA ASP A 3 -10.92 7.84 7.90
C ASP A 3 -9.63 7.77 7.05
N ILE A 4 -8.87 6.67 7.15
CA ILE A 4 -7.73 6.38 6.26
C ILE A 4 -8.23 6.11 4.84
N THR A 5 -9.31 5.35 4.68
CA THR A 5 -9.94 5.12 3.37
C THR A 5 -10.54 6.41 2.80
N ILE A 6 -11.18 7.26 3.60
CA ILE A 6 -11.65 8.57 3.13
C ILE A 6 -10.47 9.44 2.66
N THR A 7 -9.37 9.46 3.42
CA THR A 7 -8.13 10.16 3.02
C THR A 7 -7.58 9.61 1.70
N LEU A 8 -7.51 8.28 1.55
CA LEU A 8 -7.08 7.62 0.32
C LEU A 8 -7.99 7.97 -0.87
N LEU A 9 -9.31 8.02 -0.68
CA LEU A 9 -10.23 8.43 -1.73
C LEU A 9 -9.95 9.87 -2.14
N GLU A 10 -9.83 10.78 -1.18
CA GLU A 10 -9.46 12.18 -1.43
C GLU A 10 -8.17 12.28 -2.28
N ASP A 11 -7.13 11.54 -1.89
CA ASP A 11 -5.85 11.51 -2.59
C ASP A 11 -5.98 10.93 -4.01
N ILE A 12 -6.64 9.77 -4.18
CA ILE A 12 -6.86 9.17 -5.51
C ILE A 12 -7.57 10.15 -6.44
N PHE A 13 -8.59 10.86 -5.98
CA PHE A 13 -9.32 11.79 -6.84
C PHE A 13 -8.55 13.07 -7.16
N VAL A 14 -7.69 13.53 -6.25
CA VAL A 14 -6.78 14.66 -6.50
C VAL A 14 -5.68 14.26 -7.49
N PHE A 15 -5.03 13.12 -7.28
CA PHE A 15 -3.83 12.73 -8.01
C PHE A 15 -4.11 11.94 -9.29
N ALA A 16 -5.09 11.03 -9.28
CA ALA A 16 -5.38 10.18 -10.44
C ALA A 16 -6.30 10.85 -11.47
N LYS A 17 -6.77 12.09 -11.20
CA LYS A 17 -7.72 12.85 -12.05
C LYS A 17 -8.91 12.01 -12.51
N ILE A 18 -9.31 11.01 -11.71
CA ILE A 18 -10.45 10.16 -12.05
C ILE A 18 -11.68 11.05 -12.02
N SER A 19 -12.42 11.05 -13.13
CA SER A 19 -13.64 11.85 -13.27
C SER A 19 -14.56 11.61 -12.08
N ARG A 20 -14.91 12.68 -11.36
CA ARG A 20 -15.85 12.60 -10.24
C ARG A 20 -17.16 12.02 -10.77
N PRO A 21 -17.59 10.85 -10.28
CA PRO A 21 -18.84 10.27 -10.70
C PRO A 21 -20.00 11.17 -10.30
N ILE A 22 -20.91 11.36 -11.25
CA ILE A 22 -22.11 12.19 -11.11
C ILE A 22 -23.13 11.35 -10.33
N SER A 23 -23.01 11.28 -9.01
CA SER A 23 -23.96 10.56 -8.17
C SER A 23 -24.28 11.39 -6.93
N VAL A 24 -25.50 11.93 -6.93
CA VAL A 24 -26.14 12.69 -5.86
C VAL A 24 -27.17 11.76 -5.22
N LYS A 25 -26.73 10.82 -4.40
CA LYS A 25 -27.62 10.20 -3.41
C LYS A 25 -27.31 10.84 -2.08
N GLU A 26 -28.29 11.52 -1.50
CA GLU A 26 -28.13 12.29 -0.25
C GLU A 26 -27.94 11.39 0.98
N ASN A 27 -28.28 10.10 0.88
CA ASN A 27 -28.11 9.12 1.95
C ASN A 27 -27.12 8.03 1.52
N TYR A 28 -25.87 8.15 1.95
CA TYR A 28 -24.89 7.06 1.84
C TYR A 28 -25.05 6.10 3.03
N SER A 29 -24.67 4.84 2.85
CA SER A 29 -24.61 3.87 3.95
C SER A 29 -23.20 3.82 4.51
N GLU A 30 -23.03 4.17 5.79
CA GLU A 30 -21.77 4.05 6.52
C GLU A 30 -21.23 2.62 6.48
N ASP A 31 -22.09 1.62 6.67
CA ASP A 31 -21.73 0.20 6.61
C ASP A 31 -21.06 -0.17 5.27
N LEU A 32 -21.52 0.39 4.16
CA LEU A 32 -20.91 0.15 2.84
C LEU A 32 -19.52 0.77 2.73
N VAL A 33 -19.30 1.94 3.34
CA VAL A 33 -17.98 2.58 3.37
C VAL A 33 -17.03 1.78 4.27
N PHE A 34 -17.51 1.28 5.41
CA PHE A 34 -16.75 0.38 6.27
C PHE A 34 -16.35 -0.91 5.57
N LEU A 35 -17.30 -1.59 4.90
CA LEU A 35 -17.02 -2.81 4.15
C LEU A 35 -16.01 -2.56 3.02
N ALA A 36 -16.20 -1.48 2.26
CA ALA A 36 -15.26 -1.11 1.20
C ALA A 36 -13.88 -0.74 1.75
N SER A 37 -13.80 -0.10 2.92
CA SER A 37 -12.56 0.19 3.62
C SER A 37 -11.83 -1.10 3.98
N LEU A 38 -12.55 -2.08 4.53
CA LEU A 38 -11.99 -3.41 4.84
C LEU A 38 -11.49 -4.11 3.58
N ASP A 39 -12.30 -4.16 2.53
CA ASP A 39 -11.92 -4.76 1.25
C ASP A 39 -10.66 -4.12 0.68
N LEU A 40 -10.56 -2.79 0.67
CA LEU A 40 -9.38 -2.05 0.19
C LEU A 40 -8.12 -2.40 0.99
N HIS A 41 -8.20 -2.49 2.31
CA HIS A 41 -7.06 -2.85 3.15
C HIS A 41 -6.65 -4.32 2.94
N LEU A 42 -7.60 -5.22 2.71
CA LEU A 42 -7.34 -6.64 2.46
C LEU A 42 -6.75 -6.92 1.08
N LEU A 43 -6.93 -6.04 0.08
CA LEU A 43 -6.37 -6.23 -1.27
C LEU A 43 -4.87 -6.50 -1.27
N SER A 44 -4.12 -5.81 -0.41
CA SER A 44 -2.66 -5.97 -0.32
C SER A 44 -2.27 -7.34 0.23
N VAL A 45 -3.07 -7.89 1.15
CA VAL A 45 -2.89 -9.24 1.68
C VAL A 45 -3.22 -10.27 0.61
N GLU A 46 -4.40 -10.17 0.00
CA GLU A 46 -4.89 -11.11 -0.99
C GLU A 46 -3.94 -11.20 -2.20
N GLY A 47 -3.44 -10.08 -2.69
CA GLY A 47 -2.51 -10.09 -3.84
C GLY A 47 -1.11 -10.63 -3.51
N MET A 48 -0.79 -10.82 -2.23
CA MET A 48 0.46 -11.42 -1.77
C MET A 48 0.29 -12.88 -1.33
N GLN A 49 -0.94 -13.40 -1.33
CA GLN A 49 -1.19 -14.83 -1.09
C GLN A 49 -0.46 -15.67 -2.13
N GLY A 50 0.23 -16.71 -1.65
CA GLY A 50 1.04 -17.61 -2.49
C GLY A 50 2.43 -17.09 -2.85
N ILE A 51 2.75 -15.83 -2.53
CA ILE A 51 4.10 -15.26 -2.74
C ILE A 51 4.96 -15.43 -1.48
N PHE A 52 4.35 -15.23 -0.31
CA PHE A 52 4.97 -15.50 0.97
C PHE A 52 4.29 -16.70 1.63
N SER A 53 5.10 -17.52 2.30
CA SER A 53 4.61 -18.73 2.98
C SER A 53 3.83 -18.44 4.25
N ASP A 54 3.98 -17.24 4.84
CA ASP A 54 3.23 -16.82 6.02
C ASP A 54 3.09 -15.29 6.15
N TRP A 55 2.26 -14.89 7.13
CA TRP A 55 2.00 -13.51 7.50
C TRP A 55 3.23 -12.74 8.00
N THR A 56 4.19 -13.43 8.63
CA THR A 56 5.41 -12.79 9.14
C THR A 56 6.29 -12.32 7.97
N GLY A 57 6.41 -13.15 6.93
CA GLY A 57 7.09 -12.78 5.70
C GLY A 57 6.43 -11.59 5.01
N LEU A 58 5.10 -11.59 4.93
CA LEU A 58 4.34 -10.47 4.38
C LEU A 58 4.57 -9.16 5.18
N MET A 59 4.56 -9.22 6.51
CA MET A 59 4.84 -8.05 7.35
C MET A 59 6.25 -7.50 7.13
N LEU A 60 7.26 -8.37 7.13
CA LEU A 60 8.65 -7.97 6.97
C LEU A 60 8.92 -7.36 5.60
N VAL A 61 8.45 -7.99 4.52
CA VAL A 61 8.65 -7.43 3.17
C VAL A 61 7.92 -6.11 3.01
N SER A 62 6.73 -5.96 3.59
CA SER A 62 5.95 -4.71 3.53
C SER A 62 6.65 -3.58 4.28
N ALA A 63 7.18 -3.86 5.47
CA ALA A 63 7.93 -2.89 6.26
C ALA A 63 9.25 -2.48 5.59
N ILE A 64 10.00 -3.44 5.04
CA ILE A 64 11.23 -3.16 4.28
C ILE A 64 10.89 -2.32 3.05
N SER A 65 9.85 -2.70 2.30
CA SER A 65 9.40 -1.96 1.10
C SER A 65 9.04 -0.52 1.46
N ALA A 66 8.17 -0.32 2.45
CA ALA A 66 7.74 1.00 2.91
C ALA A 66 8.92 1.87 3.35
N GLY A 67 9.85 1.32 4.13
CA GLY A 67 11.05 2.03 4.52
C GLY A 67 11.99 2.35 3.36
N ASN A 68 12.12 1.44 2.39
CA ASN A 68 12.94 1.67 1.20
C ASN A 68 12.44 2.81 0.34
N ILE A 69 11.13 2.89 0.10
CA ILE A 69 10.54 3.89 -0.78
C ILE A 69 10.06 5.15 -0.05
N ARG A 70 10.24 5.26 1.28
CA ARG A 70 9.74 6.39 2.07
C ARG A 70 10.08 7.75 1.46
N GLY A 71 11.31 7.93 0.98
CA GLY A 71 11.74 9.19 0.34
C GLY A 71 11.09 9.46 -1.01
N VAL A 72 10.66 8.41 -1.72
CA VAL A 72 9.90 8.51 -2.97
C VAL A 72 8.42 8.79 -2.66
N THR A 73 7.85 8.13 -1.64
CA THR A 73 6.42 8.26 -1.29
C THR A 73 6.03 9.67 -0.84
N TYR A 74 6.92 10.35 -0.12
CA TYR A 74 6.65 11.70 0.42
C TYR A 74 7.22 12.83 -0.42
N ASP A 75 7.79 12.52 -1.59
CA ASP A 75 8.20 13.51 -2.59
C ASP A 75 7.17 13.49 -3.72
N ASP A 76 6.43 14.58 -3.90
CA ASP A 76 5.29 14.64 -4.83
C ASP A 76 5.71 14.35 -6.29
N GLU A 77 6.88 14.81 -6.72
CA GLU A 77 7.37 14.61 -8.08
C GLU A 77 7.77 13.16 -8.31
N LEU A 78 8.53 12.57 -7.37
CA LEU A 78 8.96 11.18 -7.44
C LEU A 78 7.79 10.20 -7.27
N ALA A 79 6.88 10.48 -6.36
CA ALA A 79 5.67 9.68 -6.16
C ALA A 79 4.84 9.61 -7.44
N PHE A 80 4.69 10.74 -8.15
CA PHE A 80 4.00 10.78 -9.43
C PHE A 80 4.78 10.05 -10.53
N ALA A 81 6.09 10.27 -10.63
CA ALA A 81 6.94 9.65 -11.65
C ALA A 81 6.94 8.11 -11.58
N TYR A 82 6.82 7.54 -10.39
CA TYR A 82 6.84 6.09 -10.15
C TYR A 82 5.48 5.52 -9.69
N ALA A 83 4.37 6.18 -10.02
CA ALA A 83 3.03 5.74 -9.62
C ALA A 83 2.52 4.48 -10.36
N ALA A 84 3.10 4.15 -11.52
CA ALA A 84 2.67 3.02 -12.34
C ALA A 84 3.34 1.70 -11.91
N VAL A 85 2.61 0.57 -12.04
CA VAL A 85 3.06 -0.76 -11.58
C VAL A 85 4.36 -1.23 -12.24
N ASP A 86 4.60 -0.82 -13.49
CA ASP A 86 5.79 -1.13 -14.28
C ASP A 86 6.91 -0.11 -14.11
N GLN A 87 6.66 1.03 -13.46
CA GLN A 87 7.63 2.09 -13.20
C GLN A 87 8.23 1.95 -11.80
N VAL A 88 9.04 0.91 -11.63
CA VAL A 88 9.68 0.60 -10.35
C VAL A 88 10.79 1.63 -10.03
N PRO A 89 10.77 2.31 -8.86
CA PRO A 89 11.81 3.27 -8.51
C PRO A 89 13.21 2.63 -8.55
N PRO A 90 14.23 3.29 -9.13
CA PRO A 90 15.59 2.77 -9.18
C PRO A 90 16.17 2.60 -7.77
N MET A 91 17.11 1.67 -7.63
CA MET A 91 17.75 1.33 -6.34
C MET A 91 18.44 2.53 -5.67
N SER A 92 18.93 3.50 -6.45
CA SER A 92 19.58 4.72 -5.94
C SER A 92 18.65 5.67 -5.19
N LEU A 93 17.34 5.59 -5.42
CA LEU A 93 16.33 6.39 -4.71
C LEU A 93 15.83 5.70 -3.43
N ARG A 94 16.28 4.47 -3.17
CA ARG A 94 15.80 3.66 -2.05
C ARG A 94 16.72 3.79 -0.85
N LYS A 95 16.14 3.83 0.35
CA LYS A 95 16.90 3.89 1.62
C LYS A 95 16.92 2.52 2.30
N PRO A 96 18.10 1.92 2.57
CA PRO A 96 18.15 0.64 3.28
C PRO A 96 17.51 0.72 4.67
N VAL A 97 16.81 -0.34 5.08
CA VAL A 97 16.20 -0.45 6.41
C VAL A 97 17.04 -1.36 7.29
N TYR A 98 17.52 -0.87 8.42
CA TYR A 98 18.30 -1.69 9.34
C TYR A 98 17.44 -2.75 10.03
N PHE A 99 17.99 -3.96 10.16
CA PHE A 99 17.31 -5.07 10.83
C PHE A 99 16.90 -4.73 12.27
N LYS A 100 17.74 -4.00 12.99
CA LYS A 100 17.44 -3.52 14.36
C LYS A 100 16.14 -2.69 14.40
N VAL A 101 15.97 -1.77 13.46
CA VAL A 101 14.77 -0.92 13.36
C VAL A 101 13.53 -1.77 13.11
N LEU A 102 13.63 -2.83 12.29
CA LEU A 102 12.50 -3.75 12.07
C LEU A 102 12.09 -4.48 13.36
N CYS A 103 13.07 -4.96 14.14
CA CYS A 103 12.80 -5.64 15.41
C CYS A 103 12.24 -4.72 16.49
N GLU A 104 12.60 -3.43 16.48
CA GLU A 104 12.06 -2.42 17.40
C GLU A 104 10.65 -1.97 17.00
N THR A 105 10.35 -1.96 15.70
CA THR A 105 9.07 -1.45 15.18
C THR A 105 7.99 -2.51 15.08
N LEU A 106 8.35 -3.74 14.70
CA LEU A 106 7.38 -4.80 14.45
C LEU A 106 7.24 -5.71 15.67
N PRO A 107 6.03 -6.18 16.00
CA PRO A 107 5.79 -7.13 17.09
C PRO A 107 6.20 -8.56 16.68
N ILE A 108 7.47 -8.75 16.28
CA ILE A 108 8.03 -10.02 15.83
C ILE A 108 9.31 -10.31 16.61
N CYS A 109 9.44 -11.54 17.11
CA CYS A 109 10.67 -12.00 17.75
C CYS A 109 11.88 -11.85 16.81
N PRO A 110 13.03 -11.29 17.26
CA PRO A 110 14.20 -11.08 16.40
C PRO A 110 14.71 -12.35 15.69
N THR A 111 14.70 -13.50 16.37
CA THR A 111 15.16 -14.77 15.76
C THR A 111 14.23 -15.23 14.64
N THR A 112 12.93 -15.03 14.79
CA THR A 112 11.92 -15.30 13.75
C THR A 112 12.12 -14.36 12.56
N ALA A 113 12.28 -13.06 12.82
CA ALA A 113 12.52 -12.07 11.77
C ALA A 113 13.80 -12.37 10.98
N TRP A 114 14.88 -12.71 11.69
CA TRP A 114 16.16 -13.10 11.09
C TRP A 114 16.01 -14.30 10.15
N ARG A 115 15.38 -15.40 10.63
CA ARG A 115 15.16 -16.60 9.81
C ARG A 115 14.39 -16.30 8.52
N ARG A 116 13.38 -15.44 8.59
CA ARG A 116 12.57 -15.05 7.43
C ARG A 116 13.36 -14.17 6.46
N ILE A 117 14.16 -13.22 6.96
CA ILE A 117 15.04 -12.39 6.12
C ILE A 117 16.09 -13.24 5.40
N ILE A 118 16.68 -14.24 6.07
CA ILE A 118 17.61 -15.17 5.42
C ILE A 118 16.92 -15.92 4.28
N ALA A 119 15.71 -16.43 4.49
CA ALA A 119 14.94 -17.08 3.42
C ALA A 119 14.64 -16.13 2.25
N MET A 120 14.28 -14.87 2.53
CA MET A 120 14.05 -13.84 1.50
C MET A 120 15.32 -13.51 0.71
N LYS A 121 16.47 -13.45 1.38
CA LYS A 121 17.78 -13.27 0.74
C LYS A 121 18.12 -14.42 -0.19
N ILE A 122 17.90 -15.66 0.25
CA ILE A 122 18.10 -16.86 -0.58
C ILE A 122 17.17 -16.84 -1.80
N PHE A 123 15.94 -16.37 -1.64
CA PHE A 123 14.96 -16.25 -2.73
C PHE A 123 15.21 -15.04 -3.65
N GLY A 124 16.15 -14.16 -3.31
CA GLY A 124 16.49 -12.96 -4.09
C GLY A 124 15.48 -11.81 -3.98
N SER A 125 14.53 -11.85 -3.04
CA SER A 125 13.57 -10.76 -2.83
C SER A 125 14.14 -9.61 -2.01
N VAL A 126 15.09 -9.89 -1.11
CA VAL A 126 15.79 -8.92 -0.26
C VAL A 126 17.29 -9.05 -0.48
N THR A 127 18.01 -7.94 -0.57
CA THR A 127 19.47 -7.91 -0.52
C THR A 127 19.97 -6.99 0.60
N SER A 128 21.28 -7.00 0.85
CA SER A 128 21.91 -6.10 1.83
C SER A 128 22.56 -4.94 1.09
N SER A 129 22.34 -3.71 1.57
CA SER A 129 22.98 -2.50 1.06
C SER A 129 23.32 -1.59 2.22
N GLU A 130 24.56 -1.11 2.31
CA GLU A 130 25.03 -0.20 3.38
C GLU A 130 24.72 -0.71 4.81
N GLY A 131 24.74 -2.03 5.01
CA GLY A 131 24.40 -2.67 6.29
C GLY A 131 22.89 -2.76 6.59
N GLY A 132 22.04 -2.19 5.74
CA GLY A 132 20.58 -2.32 5.80
C GLY A 132 20.03 -3.34 4.81
N LEU A 133 18.71 -3.51 4.85
CA LEU A 133 17.92 -4.40 4.02
C LEU A 133 17.19 -3.60 2.95
N ILE A 134 17.23 -4.09 1.72
CA ILE A 134 16.58 -3.44 0.59
C ILE A 134 15.91 -4.50 -0.30
N ILE A 135 14.69 -4.21 -0.79
CA ILE A 135 14.04 -5.04 -1.80
C ILE A 135 14.78 -4.84 -3.12
N ASP A 136 15.14 -5.93 -3.80
CA ASP A 136 15.81 -5.86 -5.10
C ASP A 136 14.79 -5.43 -6.19
N SER A 137 15.16 -4.53 -7.09
CA SER A 137 14.28 -4.15 -8.21
C SER A 137 13.86 -5.33 -9.09
N LYS A 138 14.72 -6.36 -9.22
CA LYS A 138 14.41 -7.59 -9.96
C LYS A 138 13.24 -8.36 -9.36
N TRP A 139 13.01 -8.22 -8.05
CA TRP A 139 11.85 -8.81 -7.39
C TRP A 139 10.54 -8.34 -8.04
N PHE A 140 10.43 -7.04 -8.34
CA PHE A 140 9.24 -6.46 -8.96
C PHE A 140 9.06 -6.85 -10.43
N GLN A 141 10.06 -7.45 -11.07
CA GLN A 141 9.95 -8.00 -12.42
C GLN A 141 9.30 -9.39 -12.44
N ASN A 142 8.96 -9.96 -11.28
CA ASN A 142 8.25 -11.23 -11.20
C ASN A 142 6.85 -11.12 -11.84
N ALA A 143 6.61 -11.91 -12.87
CA ALA A 143 5.34 -11.91 -13.63
C ALA A 143 4.11 -12.16 -12.75
N THR A 144 4.23 -12.98 -11.71
CA THR A 144 3.14 -13.22 -10.74
C THR A 144 2.85 -11.96 -9.91
N LEU A 145 3.87 -11.23 -9.47
CA LEU A 145 3.68 -9.96 -8.75
C LEU A 145 3.02 -8.90 -9.64
N ILE A 146 3.48 -8.76 -10.89
CA ILE A 146 2.89 -7.82 -11.86
C ILE A 146 1.43 -8.17 -12.12
N ALA A 147 1.14 -9.44 -12.42
CA ALA A 147 -0.23 -9.90 -12.68
C ALA A 147 -1.15 -9.69 -11.46
N ASN A 148 -0.66 -9.97 -10.24
CA ASN A 148 -1.41 -9.71 -9.02
C ASN A 148 -1.59 -8.20 -8.76
N GLY A 149 -0.60 -7.37 -9.09
CA GLY A 149 -0.69 -5.92 -9.07
C GLY A 149 -1.80 -5.39 -9.98
N CYS A 150 -1.85 -5.83 -11.23
CA CYS A 150 -2.91 -5.45 -12.18
C CYS A 150 -4.30 -5.89 -11.69
N LYS A 151 -4.43 -7.12 -11.18
CA LYS A 151 -5.69 -7.62 -10.59
C LYS A 151 -6.13 -6.78 -9.38
N ARG A 152 -5.20 -6.38 -8.52
CA ARG A 152 -5.46 -5.51 -7.38
C ARG A 152 -5.97 -4.13 -7.81
N ILE A 153 -5.35 -3.50 -8.81
CA ILE A 153 -5.81 -2.21 -9.34
C ILE A 153 -7.22 -2.33 -9.91
N ALA A 154 -7.50 -3.37 -10.70
CA ALA A 154 -8.84 -3.61 -11.24
C ALA A 154 -9.89 -3.80 -10.13
N ARG A 155 -9.55 -4.55 -9.07
CA ARG A 155 -10.46 -4.74 -7.93
C ARG A 155 -10.63 -3.48 -7.11
N MET A 156 -9.57 -2.70 -6.89
CA MET A 156 -9.62 -1.38 -6.26
C MET A 156 -10.59 -0.45 -7.01
N HIS A 157 -10.49 -0.35 -8.34
CA HIS A 157 -11.43 0.41 -9.16
C HIS A 157 -12.88 -0.07 -8.99
N SER A 158 -13.10 -1.39 -8.95
CA SER A 158 -14.44 -1.96 -8.72
C SER A 158 -15.01 -1.56 -7.35
N ILE A 159 -14.20 -1.59 -6.29
CA ILE A 159 -14.63 -1.20 -4.93
C ILE A 159 -14.96 0.30 -4.88
N ILE A 160 -14.11 1.16 -5.47
CA ILE A 160 -14.34 2.60 -5.52
C ILE A 160 -15.63 2.92 -6.30
N ASN A 161 -15.83 2.31 -7.46
CA ASN A 161 -17.04 2.51 -8.26
C ASN A 161 -18.31 2.05 -7.53
N LYS A 162 -18.24 0.98 -6.74
CA LYS A 162 -19.36 0.54 -5.89
C LYS A 162 -19.69 1.56 -4.81
N MET A 163 -18.70 2.09 -4.09
CA MET A 163 -18.92 3.12 -3.06
C MET A 163 -19.63 4.34 -3.64
N VAL A 164 -19.11 4.84 -4.75
CA VAL A 164 -19.67 5.94 -5.53
C VAL A 164 -21.13 5.69 -5.94
N SER A 165 -21.40 4.50 -6.50
CA SER A 165 -22.74 4.13 -7.01
C SER A 165 -23.75 3.98 -5.87
N SER A 166 -23.25 3.71 -4.66
CA SER A 166 -24.02 3.65 -3.42
C SER A 166 -24.23 5.00 -2.74
N GLY A 167 -23.79 6.10 -3.34
CA GLY A 167 -24.10 7.46 -2.87
C GLY A 167 -23.01 8.16 -2.08
N VAL A 168 -21.80 7.59 -2.00
CA VAL A 168 -20.64 8.29 -1.48
C VAL A 168 -20.34 9.49 -2.39
N SER A 169 -20.66 10.69 -1.91
CA SER A 169 -20.50 11.92 -2.66
C SER A 169 -19.16 12.59 -2.37
N LEU A 170 -18.35 12.73 -3.41
CA LEU A 170 -17.01 13.28 -3.32
C LEU A 170 -16.99 14.82 -3.28
N SER A 171 -18.10 15.49 -3.60
CA SER A 171 -18.23 16.94 -3.43
C SER A 171 -18.32 17.34 -1.95
N ASN A 172 -18.64 16.39 -1.07
CA ASN A 172 -18.76 16.59 0.37
C ASN A 172 -17.90 15.56 1.15
N ILE A 173 -16.74 15.18 0.60
CA ILE A 173 -15.87 14.14 1.20
C ILE A 173 -15.48 14.46 2.66
N GLU A 174 -15.37 15.74 3.00
CA GLU A 174 -15.11 16.23 4.36
C GLU A 174 -16.16 15.77 5.38
N LYS A 175 -17.42 15.60 4.95
CA LYS A 175 -18.52 15.14 5.82
C LYS A 175 -18.51 13.63 6.06
N LEU A 176 -17.66 12.89 5.34
CA LEU A 176 -17.54 11.45 5.51
C LEU A 176 -16.58 11.08 6.63
N TYR A 177 -15.70 11.98 7.08
CA TYR A 177 -14.79 11.68 8.18
C TYR A 177 -15.55 11.48 9.50
N ILE A 178 -15.26 10.41 10.23
CA ILE A 178 -15.84 10.11 11.54
C ILE A 178 -15.02 10.82 12.64
N ASN A 179 -13.69 10.65 12.62
CA ASN A 179 -12.80 11.24 13.63
C ASN A 179 -11.94 12.38 13.06
N GLY A 180 -12.05 12.65 11.76
CA GLY A 180 -11.28 13.68 11.05
C GLY A 180 -10.20 13.11 10.13
N LYS A 181 -9.58 14.01 9.36
CA LYS A 181 -8.55 13.68 8.39
C LYS A 181 -7.29 13.16 9.07
N VAL A 182 -6.73 12.08 8.52
CA VAL A 182 -5.50 11.47 9.05
C VAL A 182 -4.30 12.23 8.49
N ASP A 183 -3.38 12.62 9.36
CA ASP A 183 -2.16 13.31 8.95
C ASP A 183 -1.23 12.34 8.19
N ARG A 184 -0.76 12.78 7.02
CA ARG A 184 0.06 11.98 6.10
C ARG A 184 1.41 11.59 6.70
N LEU A 185 1.87 12.33 7.72
CA LEU A 185 3.14 12.13 8.42
C LEU A 185 3.09 11.07 9.53
N VAL A 186 1.90 10.56 9.87
CA VAL A 186 1.68 9.62 10.98
C VAL A 186 1.52 8.17 10.51
N LEU A 187 1.51 7.94 9.19
CA LEU A 187 1.55 6.61 8.55
C LEU A 187 2.98 6.24 8.13
#